data_AF-A0AA95B601-F1
#
_entry.id   AF-A0AA95B601-F1
#
_cell.length_a   1.000
_cell.length_b   1.000
_cell.length_c   1.000
_cell.angle_alpha   90.00
_cell.angle_beta   90.00
_cell.angle_gamma   90.00
#
_symmetry.space_group_name_H-M   'P 1'
#
loop_
_entity.id
_entity.type
_entity.pdbx_description
1 polymer ?
#
loop_
_entity_poly.entity_id
_entity_poly.type
_entity_poly.pdbx_seq_one_letter_code
_entity_poly.pdbx_strand_id
1 'polypeptide(L)' 'MEERIKELTLLLLYLTSWEEKYIGEMRRSWKGYDFNALNQLGEQDLLHGTRSKSVYLTEAGIEEAEKLVEKYLGQIDCN' A
#
# COMPACT_ATOMS: atom_id res chain seq x y z
N MET A 1 11.71 -4.13 -13.88
CA MET A 1 11.36 -2.74 -13.53
C MET A 1 9.94 -2.68 -12.99
N GLU A 2 8.97 -3.29 -13.67
CA GLU A 2 7.57 -3.38 -13.23
C GLU A 2 7.40 -3.89 -11.80
N GLU A 3 8.06 -4.99 -11.42
CA GLU A 3 8.01 -5.51 -10.04
C GLU A 3 8.47 -4.49 -8.98
N ARG A 4 9.53 -3.72 -9.26
CA ARG A 4 9.98 -2.67 -8.32
C ARG A 4 8.98 -1.52 -8.25
N ILE A 5 8.36 -1.16 -9.38
CA ILE A 5 7.31 -0.12 -9.41
C ILE A 5 6.12 -0.58 -8.56
N LYS A 6 5.71 -1.84 -8.68
CA LYS A 6 4.65 -2.44 -7.87
C LYS A 6 4.98 -2.42 -6.38
N GLU A 7 6.15 -2.92 -5.99
CA GLU A 7 6.61 -2.93 -4.60
C GLU A 7 6.66 -1.51 -4.01
N LEU A 8 7.31 -0.57 -4.70
CA LEU A 8 7.42 0.81 -4.23
C LEU A 8 6.06 1.53 -4.22
N THR A 9 5.14 1.18 -5.11
CA THR A 9 3.76 1.69 -5.09
C THR A 9 3.03 1.22 -3.83
N LEU A 10 3.13 -0.07 -3.48
CA LEU A 10 2.55 -0.60 -2.25
C LEU A 10 3.13 0.09 -1.01
N LEU A 11 4.45 0.26 -0.97
CA LEU A 11 5.13 0.96 0.11
C LEU A 11 4.67 2.43 0.24
N LEU A 12 4.59 3.17 -0.87
CA LEU A 12 4.10 4.55 -0.85
C LEU A 12 2.65 4.65 -0.40
N LEU A 13 1.79 3.74 -0.86
CA LEU A 13 0.41 3.63 -0.40
C LEU A 13 0.34 3.41 1.12
N TYR A 14 1.18 2.52 1.67
CA TYR A 14 1.24 2.27 3.11
C TYR A 14 1.73 3.50 3.88
N LEU A 15 2.85 4.10 3.49
CA LEU A 15 3.44 5.25 4.19
C LEU A 15 2.54 6.50 4.17
N THR A 16 1.74 6.66 3.12
CA THR A 16 0.81 7.80 2.96
C THR A 16 -0.62 7.48 3.38
N SER A 17 -0.86 6.27 3.88
CA SER A 17 -2.19 5.86 4.35
C SER A 17 -2.54 6.43 5.72
N TRP A 18 -3.85 6.52 5.98
CA TRP A 18 -4.43 6.89 7.27
C TRP A 18 -5.40 5.81 7.75
N GLU A 19 -5.59 5.73 9.06
CA GLU A 19 -6.56 4.83 9.68
C GLU A 19 -7.96 5.47 9.72
N GLU A 20 -8.97 4.72 9.30
CA GLU A 20 -10.35 5.18 9.31
C GLU A 20 -11.16 4.44 10.38
N LYS A 21 -11.39 5.11 11.52
CA LYS A 21 -11.95 4.48 12.74
C LYS A 21 -13.44 4.09 12.68
N TYR A 22 -14.12 4.35 11.57
CA TYR A 22 -15.60 4.24 11.50
C TYR A 22 -16.10 2.85 11.08
N ILE A 23 -15.25 1.98 10.50
CA ILE A 23 -15.69 0.70 9.89
C ILE A 23 -14.70 -0.45 10.19
N GLY A 24 -13.98 -0.37 11.32
CA GLY A 24 -12.86 -1.27 11.66
C GLY A 24 -11.50 -0.62 11.36
N GLU A 25 -10.40 -1.24 11.81
CA GLU A 25 -9.03 -0.75 11.59
C GLU A 25 -8.61 -0.97 10.13
N MET A 26 -9.14 -0.16 9.22
CA MET A 26 -8.77 -0.17 7.80
C MET A 26 -7.83 0.98 7.49
N ARG A 27 -6.69 0.68 6.86
CA ARG A 27 -5.78 1.70 6.33
C ARG A 27 -6.21 2.09 4.92
N ARG A 28 -6.43 3.37 4.69
CA ARG A 28 -6.85 3.92 3.40
C ARG A 28 -5.77 4.84 2.85
N SER A 29 -5.57 4.83 1.54
CA SER A 29 -4.70 5.79 0.85
C SER A 29 -5.37 6.35 -0.41
N TRP A 30 -5.02 7.57 -0.80
CA TRP A 30 -5.42 8.12 -2.09
C TRP A 30 -4.76 7.34 -3.24
N LYS A 31 -5.49 7.23 -4.35
CA LYS A 31 -4.91 6.78 -5.61
C LYS A 31 -4.22 7.96 -6.29
N GLY A 32 -2.99 7.75 -6.71
CA GLY A 32 -2.23 8.72 -7.52
C GLY A 32 -1.05 8.08 -8.23
N TYR A 33 -1.02 6.75 -8.28
CA TYR A 33 0.09 5.95 -8.78
C TYR A 33 -0.28 5.25 -10.08
N ASP A 34 0.69 4.57 -10.67
CA ASP A 34 0.51 3.85 -11.93
C ASP A 34 -0.64 2.83 -11.85
N PHE A 35 -1.53 2.86 -12.85
CA PHE A 35 -2.73 2.02 -12.85
C PHE A 35 -2.43 0.53 -12.99
N ASN A 36 -1.36 0.16 -13.72
CA ASN A 36 -0.98 -1.25 -13.87
C ASN A 36 -0.50 -1.80 -12.52
N ALA A 37 0.35 -1.05 -11.82
CA ALA A 37 0.76 -1.41 -10.46
C ALA A 37 -0.44 -1.57 -9.50
N LEU A 38 -1.38 -0.61 -9.51
CA LEU A 38 -2.58 -0.69 -8.67
C LEU A 38 -3.46 -1.91 -9.01
N ASN A 39 -3.59 -2.25 -10.29
CA ASN A 39 -4.36 -3.42 -10.71
C ASN A 39 -3.70 -4.72 -10.25
N GLN A 40 -2.39 -4.87 -10.44
CA GLN A 40 -1.64 -6.06 -10.01
C GLN A 40 -1.69 -6.25 -8.49
N LEU A 41 -1.63 -5.17 -7.72
CA LEU A 41 -1.78 -5.20 -6.26
C LEU A 41 -3.20 -5.61 -5.85
N GLY A 42 -4.22 -5.18 -6.60
CA GLY A 42 -5.60 -5.62 -6.39
C GLY A 42 -5.84 -7.09 -6.75
N GLU A 43 -5.21 -7.59 -7.83
CA GLU A 43 -5.25 -9.00 -8.22
C GLU A 43 -4.60 -9.92 -7.19
N GLN A 44 -3.59 -9.42 -6.46
CA GLN A 44 -2.93 -10.12 -5.35
C GLN A 44 -3.65 -9.96 -4.00
N ASP A 45 -4.85 -9.37 -3.99
CA ASP A 45 -5.64 -9.13 -2.77
C ASP A 45 -4.92 -8.25 -1.73
N LEU A 46 -3.97 -7.41 -2.16
CA LEU A 46 -3.25 -6.48 -1.28
C LEU A 46 -3.99 -5.15 -1.11
N LEU A 47 -4.84 -4.79 -2.09
CA LEU A 47 -5.60 -3.54 -2.11
C LEU A 47 -7.03 -3.75 -2.59
N HIS A 48 -7.99 -3.11 -1.92
CA HIS A 48 -9.39 -3.05 -2.36
C HIS A 48 -9.85 -1.63 -2.69
N GLY A 49 -10.97 -1.52 -3.42
CA GLY A 49 -11.60 -0.22 -3.72
C GLY A 49 -11.28 0.33 -5.11
N THR A 50 -11.16 -0.52 -6.14
CA THR A 50 -10.77 -0.17 -7.52
C THR A 50 -11.63 0.93 -8.17
N ARG A 51 -12.88 1.14 -7.76
CA ARG A 51 -13.80 2.15 -8.35
C ARG A 51 -13.86 3.51 -7.63
N SER A 52 -13.22 3.69 -6.48
CA SER A 52 -13.22 4.97 -5.74
C SER A 52 -11.91 5.74 -5.94
N LYS A 53 -11.81 6.97 -5.39
CA LYS A 53 -10.57 7.78 -5.45
C LYS A 53 -9.47 7.29 -4.50
N SER A 54 -9.79 6.33 -3.64
CA SER A 54 -8.89 5.78 -2.62
C SER A 54 -8.84 4.26 -2.72
N VAL A 55 -7.84 3.64 -2.13
CA VAL A 55 -7.79 2.19 -1.89
C VAL A 55 -7.72 1.91 -0.40
N TYR A 56 -8.17 0.73 0.01
CA TYR A 56 -7.91 0.18 1.32
C TYR A 56 -6.81 -0.85 1.20
N LEU A 57 -5.89 -0.87 2.16
CA LEU A 57 -4.95 -1.96 2.31
C LEU A 57 -5.65 -3.09 3.06
N THR A 58 -5.50 -4.30 2.54
CA THR A 58 -5.90 -5.52 3.27
C THR A 58 -4.86 -5.81 4.35
N GLU A 59 -5.16 -6.74 5.26
CA GLU A 59 -4.18 -7.21 6.26
C GLU A 59 -2.91 -7.75 5.57
N ALA A 60 -3.07 -8.56 4.52
CA ALA A 60 -1.95 -9.06 3.71
C ALA A 60 -1.17 -7.92 3.02
N GLY A 61 -1.87 -6.88 2.54
CA GLY A 61 -1.23 -5.69 1.98
C GLY A 61 -0.39 -4.91 2.98
N ILE A 62 -0.83 -4.85 4.24
CA ILE A 62 -0.10 -4.23 5.34
C ILE A 62 1.14 -5.04 5.69
N GLU A 63 1.00 -6.35 5.92
CA GLU A 63 2.13 -7.22 6.22
C GLU A 63 3.20 -7.19 5.13
N GLU A 64 2.79 -7.20 3.87
CA GLU A 64 3.73 -7.11 2.75
C GLU A 64 4.40 -5.73 2.69
N ALA A 65 3.65 -4.65 2.93
CA ALA A 65 4.22 -3.32 3.00
C ALA A 65 5.25 -3.18 4.14
N GLU A 66 5.02 -3.80 5.30
CA GLU A 66 5.97 -3.81 6.42
C GLU A 66 7.29 -4.52 6.06
N LYS A 67 7.23 -5.65 5.35
CA LYS A 67 8.45 -6.29 4.80
C LYS A 67 9.16 -5.37 3.81
N LEU A 68 8.42 -4.60 3.02
CA LEU A 68 8.99 -3.65 2.08
C LEU A 68 9.62 -2.44 2.80
N VAL A 69 9.07 -2.01 3.94
CA VAL A 69 9.71 -1.03 4.82
C VAL A 69 11.07 -1.56 5.27
N GLU A 70 11.14 -2.79 5.80
CA GLU A 70 12.40 -3.38 6.21
C GLU A 70 13.40 -3.50 5.05
N LYS A 71 12.92 -3.93 3.88
CA LYS A 71 13.74 -4.12 2.66
C LYS A 71 14.32 -2.83 2.11
N TYR A 72 13.53 -1.75 2.06
CA TYR A 72 13.90 -0.51 1.36
C TYR A 72 14.31 0.62 2.29
N LEU A 73 13.77 0.67 3.50
CA LEU A 73 14.00 1.73 4.46
C LEU A 73 14.92 1.27 5.60
N GLY A 74 14.90 -0.02 5.99
CA GLY A 74 15.78 -0.54 7.05
C GLY A 74 15.69 0.25 8.36
N GLN A 75 16.74 0.18 9.20
CA GLN A 75 16.91 1.11 10.34
C GLN A 75 17.11 2.53 9.79
N ILE A 76 16.03 3.22 9.45
CA ILE A 76 16.05 4.68 9.50
C ILE A 76 16.19 4.99 10.98
N ASP A 77 17.43 5.14 11.45
CA ASP A 77 17.71 5.84 12.70
C ASP A 77 16.97 7.17 12.59
N CYS A 78 15.87 7.30 13.34
CA CYS A 78 15.15 8.54 13.49
C CYS A 78 16.12 9.57 14.05
N ASN A 79 16.61 10.45 13.17
CA ASN A 79 17.39 11.64 13.54
C ASN A 79 16.47 12.85 13.56
#